data_AF-A0AAW2MDN9-F1
#
_entry.id   AF-A0AAW2MDN9-F1
#
_cell.length_a   1.000
_cell.length_b   1.000
_cell.length_c   1.000
_cell.angle_alpha   90.00
_cell.angle_beta   90.00
_cell.angle_gamma   90.00
#
_symmetry.space_group_name_H-M   'P 1'
#
loop_
_entity.id
_entity.type
_entity.pdbx_description
1 polymer ?
#
loop_
_entity_poly.entity_id
_entity_poly.type
_entity_poly.pdbx_seq_one_letter_code
_entity_poly.pdbx_strand_id
1 'polypeptide(L)'
;MMGLSQIKCWLVLVVCLSLCTALSASAFVSDVVSGQRVLSERRLLQVKKPCPVNFEFQNYTIITSQCKGPNYSPKLCCSAFKEFACPFVDELNDLRNNCALTMFSYININGKYPQGLFASLCREDKEGLECPAGPPSASLSEKDNKSSGNRIICQVLSMLMLSAANLVLSLQLFV
;
A
#
# COMPACT_ATOMS: atom_id res chain seq x y z
N MET A 1 -23.94 -51.66 -5.06
CA MET A 1 -25.21 -51.24 -4.43
C MET A 1 -24.95 -50.90 -2.96
N MET A 2 -24.75 -49.62 -2.64
CA MET A 2 -24.66 -49.17 -1.24
C MET A 2 -26.04 -49.30 -0.57
N GLY A 3 -26.08 -49.83 0.65
CA GLY A 3 -27.32 -49.95 1.42
C GLY A 3 -27.91 -48.59 1.80
N LEU A 4 -29.24 -48.52 1.95
CA LEU A 4 -30.00 -47.31 2.25
C LEU A 4 -29.50 -46.55 3.52
N SER A 5 -28.87 -47.26 4.45
CA SER A 5 -28.23 -46.69 5.64
C SER A 5 -26.94 -45.92 5.32
N GLN A 6 -26.11 -46.45 4.41
CA GLN A 6 -24.86 -45.80 3.99
C GLN A 6 -25.13 -44.55 3.15
N ILE A 7 -26.21 -44.55 2.36
CA ILE A 7 -26.65 -43.40 1.56
C ILE A 7 -27.06 -42.23 2.46
N LYS A 8 -27.77 -42.50 3.57
CA LYS A 8 -28.15 -41.48 4.56
C LYS A 8 -26.93 -40.89 5.26
N CYS A 9 -25.97 -41.74 5.65
CA CYS A 9 -24.74 -41.30 6.33
C CYS A 9 -23.91 -40.39 5.42
N TRP A 10 -23.83 -40.73 4.13
CA TRP A 10 -23.10 -39.94 3.15
C TRP A 10 -23.78 -38.60 2.83
N LEU A 11 -25.11 -38.58 2.69
CA LEU A 11 -25.88 -37.34 2.54
C LEU A 11 -25.68 -36.39 3.71
N VAL A 12 -25.67 -36.89 4.96
CA VAL A 12 -25.42 -36.08 6.15
C VAL A 12 -24.00 -35.50 6.14
N LEU A 13 -23.00 -36.28 5.74
CA LEU A 13 -21.61 -35.83 5.66
C LEU A 13 -21.41 -34.73 4.62
N VAL A 14 -22.05 -34.84 3.44
CA VAL A 14 -22.00 -33.82 2.38
C VAL A 14 -22.69 -32.53 2.82
N VAL A 15 -23.84 -32.62 3.49
CA VAL A 15 -24.55 -31.44 4.02
C VAL A 15 -23.71 -30.72 5.09
N CYS A 16 -23.05 -31.46 5.99
CA CYS A 16 -22.14 -30.87 6.98
C CYS A 16 -20.95 -30.13 6.33
N LEU A 17 -20.32 -30.73 5.31
CA LEU A 17 -19.19 -30.10 4.59
C LEU A 17 -19.62 -28.83 3.83
N SER A 18 -20.83 -28.82 3.27
CA SER A 18 -21.40 -27.63 2.62
C SER A 18 -21.75 -26.50 3.60
N LEU A 19 -22.15 -26.83 4.83
CA LEU A 19 -22.39 -25.82 5.87
C LEU A 19 -21.08 -25.18 6.36
N CYS A 20 -20.00 -25.96 6.44
CA CYS A 20 -18.68 -25.45 6.85
C CYS A 20 -18.09 -24.44 5.85
N THR A 21 -18.38 -24.57 4.55
CA THR A 21 -17.87 -23.65 3.51
C THR A 21 -18.62 -22.32 3.45
N ALA A 22 -19.89 -22.28 3.89
CA ALA A 22 -20.66 -21.03 4.00
C ALA A 22 -20.15 -20.11 5.13
N LEU A 23 -19.60 -20.68 6.21
CA LEU A 23 -19.04 -19.91 7.33
C LEU A 23 -17.71 -19.21 6.99
N SER A 24 -16.97 -19.67 5.98
CA SER A 24 -15.70 -19.04 5.56
C SER A 24 -15.90 -17.84 4.62
N ALA A 25 -17.11 -17.65 4.06
CA ALA A 25 -17.42 -16.57 3.14
C ALA A 25 -17.85 -15.26 3.85
N SER A 26 -18.09 -15.29 5.18
CA SER A 26 -18.57 -14.13 5.95
C SER A 26 -17.47 -13.31 6.65
N ALA A 27 -16.20 -13.48 6.30
CA ALA A 27 -15.10 -12.69 6.87
C ALA A 27 -14.80 -11.39 6.09
N PHE A 28 -15.78 -10.82 5.39
CA PHE A 28 -15.62 -9.56 4.66
C PHE A 28 -16.67 -8.54 5.11
N VAL A 29 -16.46 -7.94 6.28
CA VAL A 29 -17.08 -6.66 6.63
C VAL A 29 -16.00 -5.70 7.12
N SER A 30 -15.96 -4.55 6.43
CA SER A 30 -15.43 -3.23 6.78
C SER A 30 -13.97 -3.08 7.25
N ASP A 31 -13.23 -2.25 6.52
CA ASP A 31 -12.70 -1.03 7.12
C ASP A 31 -12.38 0.04 6.08
N VAL A 32 -13.23 1.07 6.07
CA VAL A 32 -12.81 2.42 5.75
C VAL A 32 -12.38 3.04 7.08
N VAL A 33 -11.15 3.55 7.14
CA VAL A 33 -10.62 4.48 8.15
C VAL A 33 -10.28 3.95 9.56
N SER A 34 -9.00 4.19 9.90
CA SER A 34 -8.41 4.40 11.23
C SER A 34 -8.29 3.23 12.23
N GLY A 35 -7.03 2.90 12.54
CA GLY A 35 -6.63 2.40 13.86
C GLY A 35 -6.02 1.00 13.87
N GLN A 36 -4.69 0.93 13.93
CA GLN A 36 -3.90 -0.08 14.64
C GLN A 36 -4.52 -1.50 14.78
N ARG A 37 -4.56 -2.30 13.71
CA ARG A 37 -4.74 -3.76 13.87
C ARG A 37 -3.38 -4.42 14.10
N VAL A 38 -3.11 -4.74 15.36
CA VAL A 38 -2.08 -5.71 15.77
C VAL A 38 -2.59 -7.10 15.40
N LEU A 39 -2.36 -7.48 14.15
CA LEU A 39 -2.34 -8.87 13.71
C LEU A 39 -1.09 -9.02 12.86
N SER A 40 -0.12 -9.71 13.45
CA SER A 40 1.17 -10.04 12.86
C SER A 40 0.96 -11.06 11.74
N GLU A 41 0.48 -10.60 10.61
CA GLU A 41 0.61 -11.29 9.34
C GLU A 41 1.79 -10.67 8.62
N ARG A 42 2.77 -11.51 8.26
CA ARG A 42 4.07 -11.14 7.69
C ARG A 42 3.91 -10.10 6.57
N ARG A 43 3.95 -8.81 6.91
CA ARG A 43 4.28 -7.78 5.93
C ARG A 43 5.67 -8.18 5.48
N LEU A 44 5.79 -8.61 4.22
CA LEU A 44 7.07 -8.47 3.55
C LEU A 44 7.51 -7.04 3.87
N LEU A 45 8.63 -6.89 4.59
CA LEU A 45 9.39 -5.65 4.53
C LEU A 45 9.53 -5.45 3.04
N GLN A 46 8.74 -4.55 2.46
CA GLN A 46 8.90 -4.21 1.06
C GLN A 46 10.27 -3.56 1.06
N VAL A 47 11.28 -4.36 0.70
CA VAL A 47 12.67 -3.93 0.70
C VAL A 47 12.76 -2.94 -0.45
N LYS A 48 12.45 -1.70 -0.12
CA LYS A 48 12.66 -0.55 -0.98
C LYS A 48 14.15 -0.46 -1.23
N LYS A 49 14.51 -0.09 -2.46
CA LYS A 49 15.91 0.17 -2.80
C LYS A 49 16.45 1.27 -1.89
N PRO A 50 17.73 1.21 -1.50
CA PRO A 50 18.36 2.28 -0.77
C PRO A 50 18.29 3.57 -1.60
N CYS A 51 18.12 4.69 -0.92
CA CYS A 51 18.11 6.00 -1.56
C CYS A 51 19.49 6.31 -2.15
N PRO A 52 19.58 6.68 -3.45
CA PRO A 52 20.85 7.09 -4.04
C PRO A 52 21.33 8.46 -3.53
N VAL A 53 20.44 9.28 -2.97
CA VAL A 53 20.77 10.59 -2.39
C VAL A 53 21.22 10.42 -0.94
N ASN A 54 22.37 10.99 -0.62
CA ASN A 54 22.93 10.94 0.73
C ASN A 54 22.37 12.07 1.61
N PHE A 55 21.17 11.87 2.16
CA PHE A 55 20.51 12.87 2.99
C PHE A 55 21.26 13.21 4.28
N GLU A 56 22.19 12.37 4.76
CA GLU A 56 22.95 12.64 5.98
C GLU A 56 23.73 13.96 5.95
N PHE A 57 24.29 14.31 4.79
CA PHE A 57 25.20 15.45 4.64
C PHE A 57 24.54 16.66 3.98
N GLN A 58 23.21 16.67 3.88
CA GLN A 58 22.47 17.79 3.30
C GLN A 58 22.41 18.99 4.25
N ASN A 59 22.24 20.19 3.69
CA ASN A 59 22.14 21.41 4.48
C ASN A 59 20.72 21.60 5.04
N TYR A 60 20.51 21.20 6.29
CA TYR A 60 19.24 21.32 6.99
C TYR A 60 18.92 22.75 7.49
N THR A 61 19.87 23.69 7.39
CA THR A 61 19.68 25.07 7.85
C THR A 61 18.55 25.78 7.08
N ILE A 62 18.32 25.42 5.81
CA ILE A 62 17.22 25.95 5.00
C ILE A 62 15.88 25.77 5.73
N ILE A 63 15.67 24.60 6.33
CA ILE A 63 14.45 24.26 7.10
C ILE A 63 14.55 24.82 8.53
N THR A 64 15.63 24.52 9.25
CA THR A 64 15.72 24.78 10.71
C THR A 64 15.85 26.27 11.06
N SER A 65 16.33 27.11 10.14
CA SER A 65 16.39 28.56 10.35
C SER A 65 15.02 29.24 10.23
N GLN A 66 14.08 28.65 9.47
CA GLN A 66 12.79 29.25 9.14
C GLN A 66 11.61 28.58 9.86
N CYS A 67 11.61 27.24 9.91
CA CYS A 67 10.55 26.47 10.53
C CYS A 67 10.85 26.22 12.01
N LYS A 68 10.36 27.08 12.90
CA LYS A 68 10.64 27.00 14.36
C LYS A 68 9.39 26.70 15.16
N GLY A 69 9.55 25.83 16.16
CA GLY A 69 8.54 25.56 17.18
C GLY A 69 8.54 26.61 18.30
N PRO A 70 7.55 26.59 19.20
CA PRO A 70 6.45 25.61 19.27
C PRO A 70 5.34 25.86 18.25
N ASN A 71 5.28 27.07 17.67
CA ASN A 71 4.20 27.48 16.78
C ASN A 71 4.70 27.49 15.33
N TYR A 72 4.57 26.35 14.65
CA TYR A 72 5.06 26.15 13.29
C TYR A 72 4.19 26.92 12.28
N SER A 73 4.74 27.98 11.69
CA SER A 73 4.05 28.74 10.64
C SER A 73 3.98 27.92 9.34
N PRO A 74 2.79 27.59 8.80
CA PRO A 74 2.66 26.84 7.55
C PRO A 74 3.41 27.50 6.39
N LYS A 75 3.27 28.82 6.25
CA LYS A 75 3.90 29.57 5.15
C LYS A 75 5.43 29.43 5.16
N LEU A 76 6.07 29.62 6.32
CA LEU A 76 7.53 29.54 6.45
C LEU A 76 8.02 28.10 6.34
N CYS A 77 7.37 27.17 7.05
CA CYS A 77 7.77 25.77 7.06
C CYS A 77 7.62 25.09 5.70
N CYS A 78 6.51 25.33 5.00
CA CYS A 78 6.27 24.70 3.71
C CYS A 78 7.11 25.32 2.60
N SER A 79 7.36 26.62 2.63
CA SER A 79 8.29 27.27 1.69
C SER A 79 9.71 26.73 1.86
N ALA A 80 10.21 26.67 3.10
CA ALA A 80 11.54 26.14 3.39
C ALA A 80 11.66 24.64 3.07
N PHE A 81 10.61 23.86 3.33
CA PHE A 81 10.57 22.45 2.97
C PHE A 81 10.60 22.24 1.46
N LYS A 82 9.85 23.03 0.67
CA LYS A 82 9.91 23.00 -0.79
C LYS A 82 11.31 23.32 -1.29
N GLU A 83 11.92 24.39 -0.79
CA GLU A 83 13.28 24.79 -1.19
C GLU A 83 14.30 23.67 -0.96
N PHE A 84 14.17 22.93 0.15
CA PHE A 84 15.01 21.78 0.45
C PHE A 84 14.70 20.52 -0.39
N ALA A 85 13.42 20.19 -0.58
CA ALA A 85 12.98 18.91 -1.13
C ALA A 85 12.88 18.89 -2.66
N CYS A 86 12.54 20.03 -3.28
CA CYS A 86 12.29 20.11 -4.71
C CYS A 86 13.47 19.73 -5.63
N PRO A 87 14.75 19.93 -5.25
CA PRO A 87 15.87 19.41 -6.01
C PRO A 87 15.94 17.87 -6.14
N PHE A 88 15.18 17.14 -5.32
CA PHE A 88 15.20 15.66 -5.24
C PHE A 88 13.82 15.06 -5.57
N VAL A 89 12.98 15.78 -6.30
CA VAL A 89 11.57 15.40 -6.53
C VAL A 89 11.42 14.03 -7.22
N ASP A 90 12.32 13.70 -8.15
CA ASP A 90 12.29 12.43 -8.89
C ASP A 90 12.57 11.24 -7.97
N GLU A 91 13.58 11.35 -7.10
CA GLU A 91 13.92 10.30 -6.14
C GLU A 91 12.90 10.20 -5.01
N LEU A 92 12.35 11.34 -4.56
CA LEU A 92 11.35 11.38 -3.49
C LEU A 92 10.00 10.78 -3.94
N ASN A 93 9.64 10.96 -5.21
CA ASN A 93 8.40 10.43 -5.78
C ASN A 93 8.53 8.99 -6.32
N ASP A 94 9.75 8.44 -6.42
CA ASP A 94 9.93 7.04 -6.78
C ASP A 94 9.54 6.09 -5.62
N LEU A 95 8.36 5.50 -5.76
CA LEU A 95 7.78 4.55 -4.80
C LEU A 95 8.61 3.27 -4.61
N ARG A 96 9.65 3.02 -5.43
CA ARG A 96 10.50 1.83 -5.34
C ARG A 96 11.68 2.00 -4.37
N ASN A 97 12.01 3.24 -3.98
CA ASN A 97 13.09 3.53 -3.06
C ASN A 97 12.58 4.05 -1.70
N ASN A 98 13.49 4.24 -0.75
CA ASN A 98 13.19 4.74 0.60
C ASN A 98 13.60 6.21 0.84
N CYS A 99 13.84 7.00 -0.22
CA CYS A 99 14.32 8.39 -0.12
C CYS A 99 13.42 9.28 0.74
N ALA A 100 12.10 9.25 0.54
CA ALA A 100 11.20 10.08 1.35
C ALA A 100 11.28 9.75 2.85
N LEU A 101 11.33 8.46 3.21
CA LEU A 101 11.49 8.01 4.60
C LEU A 101 12.82 8.47 5.18
N THR A 102 13.92 8.29 4.44
CA THR A 102 15.26 8.70 4.85
C THR A 102 15.33 10.22 5.04
N MET A 103 14.84 10.99 4.07
CA MET A 103 14.79 12.45 4.13
C MET A 103 14.03 12.94 5.36
N PHE A 104 12.79 12.47 5.57
CA PHE A 104 12.01 12.89 6.74
C PHE A 104 12.66 12.50 8.06
N SER A 105 13.35 11.35 8.13
CA SER A 105 14.12 10.96 9.30
C SER A 105 15.18 12.00 9.64
N TYR A 106 16.02 12.37 8.67
CA TYR A 106 17.07 13.36 8.89
C TYR A 106 16.52 14.77 9.16
N ILE A 107 15.45 15.19 8.47
CA ILE A 107 14.78 16.47 8.77
C ILE A 107 14.33 16.50 10.24
N ASN A 108 13.67 15.43 10.70
CA ASN A 108 13.11 15.38 12.04
C ASN A 108 14.19 15.38 13.12
N ILE A 109 15.28 14.61 12.95
CA ILE A 109 16.36 14.58 13.96
C ILE A 109 17.14 15.90 14.01
N ASN A 110 17.41 16.54 12.86
CA ASN A 110 18.18 17.78 12.81
C ASN A 110 17.37 18.99 13.31
N GLY A 111 16.07 19.03 13.02
CA GLY A 111 15.19 20.11 13.46
C GLY A 111 14.41 19.84 14.75
N LYS A 112 14.52 18.63 15.31
CA LYS A 112 13.70 18.15 16.44
C LYS A 112 12.19 18.26 16.16
N TYR A 113 11.79 17.98 14.92
CA TYR A 113 10.39 18.10 14.50
C TYR A 113 9.56 16.89 14.91
N PRO A 114 8.28 17.09 15.28
CA PRO A 114 7.32 16.00 15.45
C PRO A 114 7.14 15.19 14.16
N GLN A 115 6.94 13.89 14.31
CA GLN A 115 6.64 13.02 13.17
C GLN A 115 5.36 13.49 12.46
N GLY A 116 5.42 13.54 11.13
CA GLY A 116 4.28 13.95 10.30
C GLY A 116 3.99 15.45 10.28
N LEU A 117 4.81 16.30 10.92
CA LEU A 117 4.61 17.76 10.92
C LEU A 117 4.43 18.31 9.51
N PHE A 118 5.36 18.04 8.59
CA PHE A 118 5.28 18.58 7.23
C PHE A 118 4.12 17.97 6.43
N ALA A 119 3.77 16.70 6.66
CA ALA A 119 2.65 16.06 5.98
C ALA A 119 1.28 16.64 6.41
N SER A 120 1.16 17.08 7.66
CA SER A 120 -0.08 17.69 8.16
C SER A 120 -0.13 19.20 7.89
N LEU A 121 1.03 19.87 7.91
CA LEU A 121 1.15 21.32 7.77
C LEU A 121 1.16 21.78 6.31
N CYS A 122 1.78 21.00 5.42
CA CYS A 122 2.02 21.37 4.03
C CYS A 122 1.11 20.56 3.10
N ARG A 123 -0.10 21.08 2.91
CA ARG A 123 -1.09 20.52 1.99
C ARG A 123 -1.60 21.64 1.09
N GLU A 124 -1.33 21.53 -0.20
CA GLU A 124 -1.81 22.48 -1.19
C GLU A 124 -3.03 21.89 -1.89
N ASP A 125 -2.82 20.80 -2.63
CA ASP A 125 -3.88 20.22 -3.46
C ASP A 125 -3.95 18.69 -3.36
N LYS A 126 -4.89 18.10 -4.12
CA LYS A 126 -5.06 16.64 -4.21
C LYS A 126 -3.85 15.91 -4.78
N GLU A 127 -3.00 16.63 -5.52
CA GLU A 127 -1.80 16.10 -6.17
C GLU A 127 -0.56 16.15 -5.27
N GLY A 128 -0.67 16.76 -4.08
CA GLY A 128 0.40 16.85 -3.09
C GLY A 128 0.93 18.26 -2.94
N LEU A 129 2.26 18.37 -2.88
CA LEU A 129 2.98 19.63 -2.68
C LEU A 129 3.72 19.97 -3.98
N GLU A 130 3.31 21.03 -4.67
CA GLU A 130 3.88 21.37 -5.97
C GLU A 130 5.24 22.06 -5.81
N CYS A 131 6.24 21.57 -6.54
CA CYS A 131 7.51 22.25 -6.68
C CYS A 131 7.40 23.35 -7.74
N PRO A 132 7.95 24.56 -7.48
CA PRO A 132 7.99 25.59 -8.51
C PRO A 132 8.76 25.07 -9.72
N ALA A 133 8.34 25.45 -10.93
CA ALA A 133 9.03 25.08 -12.16
C ALA A 133 10.50 25.49 -12.06
N GLY A 134 11.40 24.51 -12.14
CA GLY A 134 12.84 24.79 -12.16
C GLY A 134 13.22 25.63 -13.38
N PRO A 135 14.42 26.24 -13.40
CA PRO A 135 15.01 26.70 -14.65
C PRO A 135 15.05 25.52 -15.65
N PRO A 136 14.90 25.76 -16.97
CA PRO A 136 14.75 24.69 -17.96
C PRO A 136 15.97 23.77 -17.94
N SER A 137 15.82 22.62 -17.31
CA SER A 137 16.77 21.51 -17.36
C SER A 137 16.16 20.46 -18.29
N ALA A 138 16.93 20.09 -19.32
CA ALA A 138 16.49 19.19 -20.37
C ALA A 138 16.20 17.78 -19.82
N SER A 139 14.92 17.45 -19.61
CA SER A 139 14.48 16.09 -19.32
C SER A 139 13.76 15.49 -20.53
N LEU A 140 14.39 14.46 -21.10
CA LEU A 140 13.77 13.51 -22.02
C LEU A 140 12.63 12.81 -21.28
N SER A 141 11.42 12.99 -21.78
CA SER A 141 10.21 12.36 -21.26
C SER A 141 9.88 11.13 -22.10
N GLU A 142 10.08 9.93 -21.53
CA GLU A 142 9.45 8.71 -22.01
C GLU A 142 8.19 8.44 -21.17
N LYS A 143 7.05 8.41 -21.87
CA LYS A 143 5.73 8.04 -21.33
C LYS A 143 5.58 6.52 -21.42
N ASP A 144 5.34 5.86 -20.30
CA ASP A 144 4.84 4.49 -20.29
C ASP A 144 3.50 4.39 -19.56
N ASN A 145 2.45 4.12 -20.34
CA ASN A 145 1.11 3.76 -19.88
C ASN A 145 1.06 2.26 -19.61
N LYS A 146 0.71 1.81 -18.40
CA LYS A 146 0.33 0.42 -18.17
C LYS A 146 -1.00 0.26 -17.45
N SER A 147 -2.01 -0.02 -18.27
CA SER A 147 -3.33 -0.54 -17.90
C SER A 147 -3.22 -1.81 -17.04
N SER A 148 -3.85 -1.80 -15.87
CA SER A 148 -4.01 -2.97 -14.98
C SER A 148 -5.47 -3.44 -15.00
N GLY A 149 -5.80 -4.30 -15.97
CA GLY A 149 -7.16 -4.81 -16.17
C GLY A 149 -7.31 -6.33 -16.21
N ASN A 150 -6.30 -7.11 -15.79
CA ASN A 150 -6.29 -8.57 -16.07
C ASN A 150 -6.17 -9.50 -14.85
N ARG A 151 -6.25 -8.99 -13.62
CA ARG A 151 -6.07 -9.83 -12.41
C ARG A 151 -7.35 -10.51 -11.92
N ILE A 152 -8.53 -9.97 -12.24
CA ILE A 152 -9.81 -10.46 -11.71
C ILE A 152 -10.32 -11.69 -12.50
N ILE A 153 -10.03 -11.76 -13.81
CA ILE A 153 -10.58 -12.79 -14.70
C ILE A 153 -9.95 -14.17 -14.44
N CYS A 154 -8.64 -14.24 -14.18
CA CYS A 154 -7.98 -15.52 -13.88
C CYS A 154 -8.46 -16.16 -12.57
N GLN A 155 -8.85 -15.35 -11.59
CA GLN A 155 -9.25 -15.85 -10.27
C GLN A 155 -10.64 -16.50 -10.30
N VAL A 156 -11.55 -16.00 -11.15
CA VAL A 156 -12.90 -16.57 -11.31
C VAL A 156 -12.87 -17.90 -12.07
N LEU A 157 -12.02 -18.03 -13.10
CA LEU A 157 -11.88 -19.27 -13.88
C LEU A 157 -11.34 -20.43 -13.02
N SER A 158 -10.40 -20.16 -12.11
CA SER A 158 -9.84 -21.17 -11.22
C SER A 158 -10.87 -21.73 -10.23
N MET A 159 -11.85 -20.92 -9.82
CA MET A 159 -12.95 -21.35 -8.94
C MET A 159 -13.98 -22.21 -9.68
N LEU A 160 -14.21 -21.95 -10.97
CA LEU A 160 -15.17 -22.69 -11.79
C LEU A 160 -14.72 -24.13 -12.09
N MET A 161 -13.41 -24.33 -12.25
CA MET A 161 -12.84 -25.66 -12.51
C MET A 161 -12.91 -26.57 -11.28
N LEU A 162 -12.77 -26.00 -10.07
CA LEU A 162 -12.78 -26.76 -8.82
C LEU A 162 -14.20 -27.22 -8.44
N SER A 163 -15.23 -26.46 -8.80
CA SER A 163 -16.63 -26.88 -8.59
C SER A 163 -17.07 -27.96 -9.58
N ALA A 164 -16.64 -27.89 -10.85
CA ALA A 164 -16.94 -28.90 -11.86
C ALA A 164 -16.31 -30.27 -11.54
N ALA A 165 -15.07 -30.29 -11.03
CA ALA A 165 -14.38 -31.53 -10.67
C ALA A 165 -15.10 -32.29 -9.53
N ASN A 166 -15.63 -31.56 -8.55
CA ASN A 166 -16.39 -32.17 -7.44
C ASN A 166 -17.72 -32.78 -7.91
N LEU A 167 -18.43 -32.13 -8.85
CA LEU A 167 -19.68 -32.67 -9.41
C LEU A 167 -19.46 -33.96 -10.20
N VAL A 168 -18.38 -34.04 -10.98
CA VAL A 168 -18.03 -35.25 -11.76
C VAL A 168 -17.65 -36.40 -10.82
N LEU A 169 -16.88 -36.14 -9.77
CA LEU A 169 -16.51 -37.17 -8.79
C LEU A 169 -17.74 -37.71 -8.05
N SER A 170 -18.71 -36.84 -7.72
CA SER A 170 -19.97 -37.25 -7.10
C SER A 170 -20.85 -38.12 -8.03
N LEU A 171 -20.88 -37.86 -9.34
CA LEU A 171 -21.62 -38.71 -10.29
C LEU A 171 -20.97 -40.09 -10.47
N GLN A 172 -19.63 -40.17 -10.53
CA GLN A 172 -18.89 -41.43 -10.66
C GLN A 172 -19.00 -42.33 -9.42
N LEU A 173 -19.34 -41.77 -8.26
CA LEU A 173 -19.59 -42.51 -7.02
C LEU A 173 -21.04 -43.04 -6.92
N PHE A 174 -21.96 -42.53 -7.75
CA PHE A 174 -23.38 -42.89 -7.74
C PHE A 174 -23.80 -43.83 -8.89
N VAL A 175 -22.96 -44.00 -9.91
CA VAL A 175 -23.05 -45.05 -10.94
C VAL A 175 -22.28 -46.28 -10.47
#